data_AF-A0A5K1E031-F1
#
_entry.id   AF-A0A5K1E031-F1
#
_cell.length_a   1.000
_cell.length_b   1.000
_cell.length_c   1.000
_cell.angle_alpha   90.00
_cell.angle_beta   90.00
_cell.angle_gamma   90.00
#
_symmetry.space_group_name_H-M   'P 1'
#
loop_
_entity.id
_entity.type
_entity.pdbx_description
1 polymer ?
#
loop_
_entity_poly.entity_id
_entity_poly.type
_entity_poly.pdbx_seq_one_letter_code
_entity_poly.pdbx_strand_id
1 'polypeptide(L)'
;FEGYKDTLYTYSMRQFFRECDIYGTVDFIFGNAAVVFQNCNMYVRLPSSGQFNTVTAQGRSDRNQNTGTSIINCNVAATSDLAGHSNVRTYLGRPWRQYSRTVFMQSNLGSLINPAGWSPWSGSFALSTLYYGEYANSGPGAATGGRVKWPGFHIMSSSDARRFTVSNFIQGGNWLPKTTVPFT
;
A
#
# COMPACT_ATOMS: atom_id res chain seq x y z
N PHE A 1 -9.11 10.44 -7.03
CA PHE A 1 -8.55 11.20 -5.90
C PHE A 1 -7.23 11.79 -6.35
N GLU A 2 -7.07 13.11 -6.28
CA GLU A 2 -5.87 13.76 -6.79
C GLU A 2 -5.29 14.72 -5.74
N GLY A 3 -3.99 14.59 -5.51
CA GLY A 3 -3.20 15.47 -4.66
C GLY A 3 -1.72 15.23 -4.87
N TYR A 4 -0.94 15.64 -3.87
CA TYR A 4 0.50 15.38 -3.78
C TYR A 4 0.77 14.58 -2.51
N LYS A 5 1.29 15.25 -1.47
CA LYS A 5 1.46 14.66 -0.15
C LYS A 5 0.11 14.48 0.54
N ASP A 6 -0.07 13.36 1.25
CA ASP A 6 -1.24 13.10 2.11
C ASP A 6 -2.58 13.18 1.35
N THR A 7 -2.65 12.64 0.12
CA THR A 7 -3.82 12.78 -0.77
C THR A 7 -5.10 12.14 -0.22
N LEU A 8 -5.03 10.89 0.25
CA LEU A 8 -6.19 10.13 0.69
C LEU A 8 -6.01 9.68 2.14
N TYR A 9 -6.73 10.35 3.04
CA TYR A 9 -6.73 10.02 4.46
C TYR A 9 -7.80 8.96 4.79
N THR A 10 -7.42 7.69 4.76
CA THR A 10 -8.26 6.57 5.24
C THR A 10 -8.24 6.55 6.78
N TYR A 11 -8.91 7.52 7.40
CA TYR A 11 -8.81 7.82 8.83
C TYR A 11 -9.10 6.61 9.73
N SER A 12 -10.30 6.03 9.61
CA SER A 12 -10.78 4.96 10.49
C SER A 12 -11.90 4.11 9.85
N MET A 13 -12.38 3.10 10.59
CA MET A 13 -13.48 2.20 10.21
C MET A 13 -13.18 1.33 8.99
N ARG A 14 -14.20 0.63 8.48
CA ARG A 14 -14.12 -0.25 7.30
C ARG A 14 -14.38 0.57 6.05
N GLN A 15 -13.51 0.45 5.06
CA GLN A 15 -13.61 1.18 3.81
C GLN A 15 -13.29 0.26 2.63
N PHE A 16 -13.95 0.48 1.49
CA PHE A 16 -13.72 -0.24 0.25
C PHE A 16 -13.65 0.74 -0.91
N PHE A 17 -12.56 0.69 -1.66
CA PHE A 17 -12.36 1.48 -2.87
C PHE A 17 -12.21 0.52 -4.04
N ARG A 18 -12.98 0.75 -5.10
CA ARG A 18 -13.06 -0.10 -6.28
C ARG A 18 -12.91 0.76 -7.52
N GLU A 19 -12.06 0.35 -8.47
CA GLU A 19 -11.94 1.02 -9.77
C GLU A 19 -11.69 2.53 -9.66
N CYS A 20 -10.87 2.92 -8.69
CA CYS A 20 -10.53 4.31 -8.43
C CYS A 20 -9.13 4.64 -8.94
N ASP A 21 -8.96 5.86 -9.45
CA ASP A 21 -7.64 6.44 -9.69
C ASP A 21 -7.21 7.31 -8.52
N ILE A 22 -6.00 7.09 -8.01
CA ILE A 22 -5.43 7.80 -6.85
C ILE A 22 -4.05 8.32 -7.24
N TYR A 23 -3.90 9.64 -7.21
CA TYR A 23 -2.66 10.32 -7.61
C TYR A 23 -1.99 10.96 -6.40
N GLY A 24 -0.68 10.81 -6.25
CA GLY A 24 0.05 11.48 -5.17
C GLY A 24 1.55 11.23 -5.14
N THR A 25 2.21 11.74 -4.09
CA THR A 25 3.67 11.71 -3.93
C THR A 25 4.11 11.03 -2.64
N VAL A 26 4.13 11.78 -1.54
CA VAL A 26 4.56 11.33 -0.22
C VAL A 26 3.34 10.88 0.58
N ASP A 27 3.37 9.64 1.08
CA ASP A 27 2.38 9.08 2.00
C ASP A 27 0.93 9.23 1.49
N PHE A 28 0.72 9.11 0.18
CA PHE A 28 -0.52 9.60 -0.42
C PHE A 28 -1.75 8.73 -0.14
N ILE A 29 -1.57 7.53 0.40
CA ILE A 29 -2.62 6.74 1.08
C ILE A 29 -2.18 6.51 2.53
N PHE A 30 -2.86 7.13 3.49
CA PHE A 30 -2.46 7.08 4.90
C PHE A 30 -3.64 6.99 5.86
N GLY A 31 -3.37 6.58 7.10
CA GLY A 31 -4.39 6.47 8.16
C GLY A 31 -4.46 5.10 8.81
N ASN A 32 -5.54 4.83 9.54
CA ASN A 32 -5.70 3.63 10.37
C ASN A 32 -7.08 2.96 10.17
N ALA A 33 -7.67 3.07 8.99
CA ALA A 33 -8.84 2.28 8.60
C ALA A 33 -8.49 0.78 8.44
N ALA A 34 -9.51 -0.08 8.46
CA ALA A 34 -9.44 -1.39 7.80
C ALA A 34 -9.92 -1.18 6.36
N VAL A 35 -9.00 -1.00 5.42
CA VAL A 35 -9.32 -0.59 4.05
C VAL A 35 -8.83 -1.58 3.02
N VAL A 36 -9.66 -1.85 2.02
CA VAL A 36 -9.29 -2.59 0.81
C VAL A 36 -9.42 -1.67 -0.41
N PHE A 37 -8.36 -1.59 -1.19
CA PHE A 37 -8.35 -1.06 -2.55
C PHE A 37 -8.34 -2.23 -3.52
N GLN A 38 -9.30 -2.28 -4.44
CA GLN A 38 -9.43 -3.36 -5.41
C GLN A 38 -9.58 -2.82 -6.83
N ASN A 39 -8.77 -3.31 -7.77
CA ASN A 39 -8.76 -2.84 -9.16
C ASN A 39 -8.59 -1.32 -9.30
N CYS A 40 -7.82 -0.70 -8.40
CA CYS A 40 -7.52 0.72 -8.45
C CYS A 40 -6.20 0.97 -9.19
N ASN A 41 -6.01 2.20 -9.64
CA ASN A 41 -4.73 2.70 -10.12
C ASN A 41 -4.12 3.65 -9.08
N MET A 42 -2.87 3.40 -8.71
CA MET A 42 -2.05 4.27 -7.87
C MET A 42 -1.01 4.95 -8.76
N TYR A 43 -1.27 6.21 -9.09
CA TYR A 43 -0.43 7.02 -9.97
C TYR A 43 0.52 7.89 -9.14
N VAL A 44 1.81 7.53 -9.17
CA VAL A 44 2.84 8.23 -8.41
C VAL A 44 3.37 9.40 -9.23
N ARG A 45 3.28 10.60 -8.65
CA ARG A 45 3.67 11.88 -9.27
C ARG A 45 5.11 12.29 -8.96
N LEU A 46 5.59 13.29 -9.68
CA LEU A 46 6.86 13.95 -9.37
C LEU A 46 6.74 14.71 -8.02
N PRO A 47 7.54 14.38 -6.99
CA PRO A 47 7.54 15.10 -5.74
C PRO A 47 8.37 16.39 -5.84
N SER A 48 8.33 17.21 -4.79
CA SER A 48 9.22 18.37 -4.68
C SER A 48 10.69 17.93 -4.65
N SER A 49 11.59 18.81 -5.08
CA SER A 49 13.03 18.54 -5.11
C SER A 49 13.56 18.02 -3.76
N GLY A 50 14.38 16.97 -3.80
CA GLY A 50 14.97 16.33 -2.62
C GLY A 50 14.05 15.34 -1.87
N GLN A 51 12.78 15.23 -2.26
CA GLN A 51 11.85 14.25 -1.67
C GLN A 51 11.90 12.89 -2.37
N PHE A 52 11.24 11.91 -1.76
CA PHE A 52 10.99 10.59 -2.30
C PHE A 52 9.52 10.23 -2.12
N ASN A 53 9.01 9.33 -2.93
CA ASN A 53 7.60 8.94 -2.91
C ASN A 53 7.35 7.71 -2.03
N THR A 54 6.18 7.67 -1.42
CA THR A 54 5.66 6.53 -0.66
C THR A 54 4.19 6.36 -0.96
N VAL A 55 3.80 5.19 -1.45
CA VAL A 55 2.39 4.91 -1.75
C VAL A 55 1.55 4.89 -0.48
N THR A 56 2.09 4.27 0.59
CA THR A 56 1.36 4.11 1.85
C THR A 56 2.11 4.61 3.09
N ALA A 57 1.36 5.14 4.05
CA ALA A 57 1.82 5.41 5.42
C ALA A 57 0.77 4.96 6.45
N GLN A 58 0.77 3.66 6.77
CA GLN A 58 -0.25 3.06 7.62
C GLN A 58 0.04 3.34 9.11
N GLY A 59 -1.00 3.77 9.84
CA GLY A 59 -0.95 4.34 11.19
C GLY A 59 -1.44 3.44 12.32
N ARG A 60 -1.33 2.11 12.22
CA ARG A 60 -1.75 1.20 13.29
C ARG A 60 -0.79 1.28 14.49
N SER A 61 -1.31 1.75 15.62
CA SER A 61 -0.54 2.01 16.84
C SER A 61 -0.61 0.89 17.87
N ASP A 62 -1.60 -0.01 17.78
CA ASP A 62 -1.78 -1.12 18.72
C ASP A 62 -1.97 -2.44 17.96
N ARG A 63 -1.33 -3.51 18.43
CA ARG A 63 -1.36 -4.84 17.80
C ARG A 63 -2.77 -5.46 17.76
N ASN A 64 -3.63 -5.10 18.70
CA ASN A 64 -4.99 -5.61 18.85
C ASN A 64 -5.99 -4.90 17.94
N GLN A 65 -5.59 -3.80 17.28
CA GLN A 65 -6.40 -3.16 16.25
C GLN A 65 -6.46 -4.04 15.00
N ASN A 66 -7.68 -4.24 14.49
CA ASN A 66 -7.98 -5.02 13.29
C ASN A 66 -7.83 -4.19 11.99
N THR A 67 -7.01 -3.13 12.01
CA THR A 67 -6.86 -2.14 10.93
C THR A 67 -5.66 -2.41 10.03
N GLY A 68 -5.63 -1.77 8.87
CA GLY A 68 -4.55 -1.88 7.89
C GLY A 68 -5.00 -1.58 6.47
N THR A 69 -4.02 -1.52 5.57
CA THR A 69 -4.23 -1.21 4.15
C THR A 69 -3.97 -2.43 3.30
N SER A 70 -4.98 -2.90 2.58
CA SER A 70 -4.88 -4.02 1.63
C SER A 70 -5.07 -3.51 0.21
N ILE A 71 -4.09 -3.75 -0.66
CA ILE A 71 -4.10 -3.34 -2.07
C ILE A 71 -4.10 -4.60 -2.92
N ILE A 72 -5.21 -4.83 -3.64
CA ILE A 72 -5.50 -6.11 -4.31
C ILE A 72 -5.79 -5.86 -5.79
N ASN A 73 -5.08 -6.57 -6.67
CA ASN A 73 -5.27 -6.47 -8.11
C ASN A 73 -5.26 -5.02 -8.62
N CYS A 74 -4.34 -4.21 -8.08
CA CYS A 74 -4.20 -2.81 -8.44
C CYS A 74 -2.98 -2.61 -9.35
N ASN A 75 -2.87 -1.43 -9.95
CA ASN A 75 -1.72 -1.03 -10.75
C ASN A 75 -1.00 0.14 -10.08
N VAL A 76 0.30 0.02 -9.85
CA VAL A 76 1.15 1.10 -9.30
C VAL A 76 2.09 1.58 -10.40
N ALA A 77 1.88 2.80 -10.88
CA ALA A 77 2.58 3.33 -12.04
C ALA A 77 3.04 4.78 -11.83
N ALA A 78 4.10 5.18 -12.54
CA ALA A 78 4.52 6.57 -12.61
C ALA A 78 3.58 7.35 -13.54
N THR A 79 3.28 8.60 -13.19
CA THR A 79 2.76 9.57 -14.16
C THR A 79 3.86 10.01 -15.13
N SER A 80 3.47 10.64 -16.24
CA SER A 80 4.41 11.03 -17.31
C SER A 80 5.51 12.00 -16.85
N ASP A 81 5.20 12.90 -15.92
CA ASP A 81 6.16 13.83 -15.30
C ASP A 81 7.21 13.11 -14.42
N LEU A 82 6.84 12.05 -13.71
CA LEU A 82 7.78 11.23 -12.93
C LEU A 82 8.60 10.30 -13.83
N ALA A 83 8.04 9.80 -14.92
CA ALA A 83 8.72 8.84 -15.80
C ALA A 83 10.05 9.39 -16.38
N GLY A 84 10.19 10.71 -16.52
CA GLY A 84 11.44 11.37 -16.92
C GLY A 84 12.50 11.54 -15.82
N HIS A 85 12.20 11.15 -14.57
CA HIS A 85 13.03 11.43 -13.39
C HIS A 85 13.46 10.14 -12.66
N SER A 86 14.43 9.42 -13.25
CA SER A 86 14.90 8.12 -12.75
C SER A 86 15.59 8.15 -11.38
N ASN A 87 15.99 9.34 -10.90
CA ASN A 87 16.63 9.53 -9.60
C ASN A 87 15.63 9.63 -8.43
N VAL A 88 14.32 9.77 -8.71
CA VAL A 88 13.29 9.86 -7.67
C VAL A 88 12.99 8.48 -7.13
N ARG A 89 13.36 8.24 -5.87
CA ARG A 89 13.08 6.98 -5.19
C ARG A 89 11.58 6.90 -4.87
N THR A 90 10.96 5.76 -5.21
CA THR A 90 9.56 5.47 -4.88
C THR A 90 9.48 4.14 -4.13
N TYR A 91 8.71 4.11 -3.03
CA TYR A 91 8.51 2.93 -2.19
C TYR A 91 7.02 2.61 -2.04
N LEU A 92 6.71 1.35 -1.76
CA LEU A 92 5.36 0.87 -1.46
C LEU A 92 4.81 1.49 -0.16
N GLY A 93 5.68 1.82 0.80
CA GLY A 93 5.29 2.59 1.97
C GLY A 93 6.35 2.69 3.05
N ARG A 94 5.97 3.32 4.16
CA ARG A 94 6.78 3.49 5.38
C ARG A 94 5.93 3.49 6.66
N PRO A 95 6.44 2.98 7.79
CA PRO A 95 5.62 2.71 8.97
C PRO A 95 5.37 3.96 9.82
N TRP A 96 4.27 4.67 9.57
CA TRP A 96 3.93 5.87 10.35
C TRP A 96 3.75 5.56 11.85
N ARG A 97 3.30 4.34 12.19
CA ARG A 97 3.13 3.88 13.58
C ARG A 97 3.72 2.48 13.80
N GLN A 98 3.92 2.15 15.08
CA GLN A 98 4.72 1.00 15.53
C GLN A 98 4.26 -0.35 14.96
N TYR A 99 2.96 -0.54 14.74
CA TYR A 99 2.39 -1.80 14.24
C TYR A 99 1.82 -1.64 12.83
N SER A 100 2.39 -0.72 12.03
CA SER A 100 2.02 -0.48 10.64
C SER A 100 1.83 -1.80 9.88
N ARG A 101 0.75 -1.88 9.12
CA ARG A 101 0.30 -3.10 8.45
C ARG A 101 -0.26 -2.78 7.08
N THR A 102 0.47 -3.15 6.04
CA THR A 102 0.12 -2.91 4.65
C THR A 102 0.45 -4.15 3.83
N VAL A 103 -0.44 -4.51 2.89
CA VAL A 103 -0.16 -5.58 1.93
C VAL A 103 -0.44 -5.16 0.50
N PHE A 104 0.40 -5.61 -0.42
CA PHE A 104 0.19 -5.54 -1.87
C PHE A 104 0.08 -6.96 -2.41
N MET A 105 -1.05 -7.27 -3.03
CA MET A 105 -1.36 -8.61 -3.50
C MET A 105 -1.88 -8.58 -4.93
N GLN A 106 -1.43 -9.53 -5.76
CA GLN A 106 -1.90 -9.72 -7.14
C GLN A 106 -1.83 -8.44 -7.98
N SER A 107 -0.96 -7.50 -7.61
CA SER A 107 -0.93 -6.16 -8.18
C SER A 107 0.23 -6.02 -9.17
N ASN A 108 0.06 -5.18 -10.19
CA ASN A 108 1.13 -4.80 -11.09
C ASN A 108 1.94 -3.67 -10.45
N LEU A 109 3.22 -3.91 -10.21
CA LEU A 109 4.16 -2.95 -9.66
C LEU A 109 5.10 -2.47 -10.77
N GLY A 110 4.99 -1.18 -11.13
CA GLY A 110 5.84 -0.55 -12.14
C GLY A 110 7.31 -0.48 -11.73
N SER A 111 8.18 -0.17 -12.70
CA SER A 111 9.63 -0.14 -12.52
C SER A 111 10.12 1.00 -11.61
N LEU A 112 9.25 1.97 -11.31
CA LEU A 112 9.53 3.05 -10.36
C LEU A 112 9.75 2.55 -8.92
N ILE A 113 9.22 1.37 -8.58
CA ILE A 113 9.34 0.82 -7.22
C ILE A 113 10.80 0.43 -6.99
N ASN A 114 11.41 1.09 -6.00
CA ASN A 114 12.78 0.81 -5.61
C ASN A 114 12.92 -0.68 -5.21
N PRO A 115 14.04 -1.36 -5.55
CA PRO A 115 14.23 -2.78 -5.21
C PRO A 115 14.06 -3.12 -3.73
N ALA A 116 14.38 -2.18 -2.82
CA ALA A 116 14.16 -2.34 -1.39
C ALA A 116 12.66 -2.48 -1.03
N GLY A 117 11.76 -1.96 -1.86
CA GLY A 117 10.31 -2.02 -1.75
C GLY A 117 9.74 -1.06 -0.70
N TRP A 118 10.32 -1.04 0.49
CA TRP A 118 9.80 -0.31 1.65
C TRP A 118 10.87 0.62 2.23
N SER A 119 10.43 1.76 2.78
CA SER A 119 11.32 2.77 3.37
C SER A 119 11.14 2.81 4.90
N PRO A 120 12.22 2.91 5.69
CA PRO A 120 12.09 3.08 7.13
C PRO A 120 11.40 4.42 7.44
N TRP A 121 10.69 4.49 8.57
CA TRP A 121 10.19 5.78 9.06
C TRP A 121 11.31 6.60 9.68
N SER A 122 12.04 6.00 10.62
CA SER A 122 13.24 6.57 11.25
C SER A 122 14.04 5.45 11.90
N GLY A 123 15.32 5.31 11.54
CA GLY A 123 16.20 4.27 12.08
C GLY A 123 15.57 2.88 12.06
N SER A 124 15.57 2.19 13.20
CA SER A 124 14.98 0.86 13.39
C SER A 124 13.53 0.88 13.89
N PHE A 125 12.88 2.05 13.94
CA PHE A 125 11.50 2.17 14.41
C PHE A 125 10.54 1.25 13.63
N ALA A 126 9.70 0.53 14.37
CA ALA A 126 8.67 -0.38 13.88
C ALA A 126 9.14 -1.59 13.05
N LEU A 127 10.42 -1.69 12.65
CA LEU A 127 10.88 -2.68 11.66
C LEU A 127 10.67 -4.14 12.11
N SER A 128 10.64 -4.39 13.42
CA SER A 128 10.38 -5.71 14.02
C SER A 128 8.91 -5.96 14.37
N THR A 129 8.05 -4.95 14.36
CA THR A 129 6.66 -5.02 14.83
C THR A 129 5.62 -4.72 13.76
N LEU A 130 6.03 -4.10 12.65
CA LEU A 130 5.21 -3.91 11.46
C LEU A 130 4.90 -5.25 10.77
N TYR A 131 3.92 -5.23 9.87
CA TYR A 131 3.63 -6.33 8.96
C TYR A 131 3.47 -5.80 7.54
N TYR A 132 4.52 -5.93 6.72
CA TYR A 132 4.50 -5.58 5.31
C TYR A 132 4.55 -6.83 4.45
N GLY A 133 3.48 -7.04 3.68
CA GLY A 133 3.28 -8.26 2.92
C GLY A 133 3.23 -8.02 1.41
N GLU A 134 3.90 -8.89 0.66
CA GLU A 134 3.75 -8.97 -0.79
C GLU A 134 3.31 -10.39 -1.20
N TYR A 135 2.32 -10.49 -2.09
CA TYR A 135 1.81 -11.78 -2.57
C TYR A 135 1.50 -11.74 -4.07
N ALA A 136 2.12 -12.62 -4.85
CA ALA A 136 1.79 -12.83 -6.27
C ALA A 136 1.71 -11.52 -7.10
N ASN A 137 2.53 -10.52 -6.78
CA ASN A 137 2.62 -9.29 -7.56
C ASN A 137 3.34 -9.56 -8.89
N SER A 138 3.06 -8.76 -9.89
CA SER A 138 3.65 -8.84 -11.23
C SER A 138 4.22 -7.49 -11.67
N GLY A 139 4.86 -7.46 -12.84
CA GLY A 139 5.47 -6.25 -13.37
C GLY A 139 6.92 -6.05 -12.93
N PRO A 140 7.61 -5.07 -13.54
CA PRO A 140 9.06 -4.90 -13.40
C PRO A 140 9.52 -4.51 -11.98
N GLY A 141 8.65 -3.92 -11.15
CA GLY A 141 8.94 -3.58 -9.75
C GLY A 141 8.60 -4.68 -8.74
N ALA A 142 8.04 -5.81 -9.18
CA ALA A 142 7.56 -6.86 -8.29
C ALA A 142 8.64 -7.85 -7.83
N ALA A 143 9.85 -7.80 -8.39
CA ALA A 143 10.94 -8.69 -7.98
C ALA A 143 11.31 -8.46 -6.51
N THR A 144 11.32 -9.54 -5.71
CA THR A 144 11.48 -9.44 -4.26
C THR A 144 12.90 -9.73 -3.76
N GLY A 145 13.81 -10.20 -4.63
CA GLY A 145 15.18 -10.57 -4.25
C GLY A 145 16.02 -9.43 -3.66
N GLY A 146 15.66 -8.17 -3.95
CA GLY A 146 16.31 -6.97 -3.42
C GLY A 146 15.60 -6.29 -2.24
N ARG A 147 14.51 -6.88 -1.72
CA ARG A 147 13.70 -6.27 -0.66
C ARG A 147 14.48 -6.15 0.65
N VAL A 148 14.02 -5.23 1.49
CA VAL A 148 14.50 -5.09 2.87
C VAL A 148 14.43 -6.40 3.65
N LYS A 149 15.38 -6.61 4.57
CA LYS A 149 15.47 -7.81 5.43
C LYS A 149 14.86 -7.60 6.81
N TRP A 150 13.85 -6.76 6.92
CA TRP A 150 13.22 -6.45 8.21
C TRP A 150 12.43 -7.65 8.74
N PRO A 151 12.42 -7.93 10.05
CA PRO A 151 11.63 -9.03 10.60
C PRO A 151 10.13 -8.92 10.29
N GLY A 152 9.60 -7.70 10.17
CA GLY A 152 8.20 -7.44 9.82
C GLY A 152 7.89 -7.48 8.31
N PHE A 153 8.88 -7.72 7.44
CA PHE A 153 8.63 -7.90 6.01
C PHE A 153 8.39 -9.38 5.68
N HIS A 154 7.39 -9.65 4.86
CA HIS A 154 6.93 -10.99 4.54
C HIS A 154 6.63 -11.16 3.05
N ILE A 155 7.25 -12.19 2.46
CA ILE A 155 6.71 -12.81 1.26
C ILE A 155 5.59 -13.74 1.72
N MET A 156 4.36 -13.36 1.42
CA MET A 156 3.19 -14.02 1.98
C MET A 156 2.90 -15.34 1.27
N SER A 157 2.39 -16.30 2.04
CA SER A 157 1.73 -17.47 1.48
C SER A 157 0.28 -17.16 1.06
N SER A 158 -0.39 -18.10 0.39
CA SER A 158 -1.82 -17.97 0.05
C SER A 158 -2.72 -17.90 1.29
N SER A 159 -2.36 -18.61 2.37
CA SER A 159 -3.10 -18.56 3.63
C SER A 159 -2.93 -17.22 4.34
N ASP A 160 -1.73 -16.62 4.26
CA ASP A 160 -1.48 -15.27 4.76
C ASP A 160 -2.33 -14.24 3.99
N ALA A 161 -2.28 -14.30 2.65
CA ALA A 161 -2.98 -13.41 1.74
C ALA A 161 -4.51 -13.46 1.93
N ARG A 162 -5.09 -14.64 2.16
CA ARG A 162 -6.54 -14.83 2.37
C ARG A 162 -7.08 -13.94 3.49
N ARG A 163 -6.29 -13.67 4.54
CA ARG A 163 -6.69 -12.82 5.68
C ARG A 163 -6.91 -11.36 5.30
N PHE A 164 -6.34 -10.90 4.19
CA PHE A 164 -6.40 -9.51 3.72
C PHE A 164 -7.39 -9.29 2.57
N THR A 165 -8.17 -10.32 2.21
CA THR A 165 -9.23 -10.23 1.18
C THR A 165 -10.45 -9.44 1.67
N VAL A 166 -11.30 -8.99 0.74
CA VAL A 166 -12.53 -8.24 1.02
C VAL A 166 -13.42 -8.97 2.03
N SER A 167 -13.63 -10.28 1.83
CA SER A 167 -14.49 -11.10 2.69
C SER A 167 -13.95 -11.22 4.12
N ASN A 168 -12.65 -11.45 4.31
CA ASN A 168 -12.08 -11.69 5.64
C ASN A 168 -11.69 -10.41 6.37
N PHE A 169 -11.10 -9.45 5.67
CA PHE A 169 -10.48 -8.28 6.29
C PHE A 169 -11.50 -7.21 6.69
N ILE A 170 -12.45 -6.92 5.80
CA ILE A 170 -13.47 -5.88 5.99
C ILE A 170 -14.90 -6.44 6.06
N GLN A 171 -15.03 -7.77 6.16
CA GLN A 171 -16.32 -8.47 6.23
C GLN A 171 -17.26 -8.03 5.10
N GLY A 172 -16.71 -7.85 3.90
CA GLY A 172 -17.39 -7.21 2.77
C GLY A 172 -18.71 -7.89 2.38
N GLY A 173 -18.80 -9.22 2.52
CA GLY A 173 -20.02 -9.98 2.24
C GLY A 173 -21.24 -9.56 3.07
N ASN A 174 -21.06 -8.91 4.22
CA ASN A 174 -22.16 -8.47 5.08
C ASN A 174 -22.80 -7.15 4.62
N TRP A 175 -22.11 -6.35 3.80
CA TRP A 175 -22.54 -4.98 3.52
C TRP A 175 -22.37 -4.52 2.07
N LEU A 176 -21.35 -5.01 1.34
CA LEU A 176 -21.14 -4.67 -0.07
C LEU A 176 -22.27 -5.14 -1.01
N PRO A 177 -22.96 -6.28 -0.81
CA PRO A 177 -24.09 -6.64 -1.68
C PRO A 177 -25.20 -5.60 -1.73
N LYS A 178 -25.33 -4.76 -0.69
CA LYS A 178 -26.32 -3.68 -0.62
C LYS A 178 -25.91 -2.42 -1.39
N THR A 179 -24.65 -2.30 -1.81
CA THR A 179 -24.12 -1.11 -2.49
C THR A 179 -24.12 -1.24 -4.01
N THR A 180 -24.42 -2.42 -4.55
CA THR A 180 -24.31 -2.78 -5.99
C THR A 180 -22.90 -2.71 -6.59
N VAL A 181 -21.88 -2.35 -5.79
CA VAL A 181 -20.48 -2.31 -6.22
C VAL A 181 -19.95 -3.75 -6.34
N PRO A 182 -19.31 -4.12 -7.46
CA PRO A 182 -18.72 -5.45 -7.60
C PRO A 182 -17.51 -5.63 -6.66
N PHE A 183 -17.38 -6.83 -6.09
CA PHE A 183 -16.27 -7.18 -5.22
C PHE A 183 -15.94 -8.68 -5.32
N THR A 184 -14.68 -9.02 -5.05
CA THR A 184 -14.18 -10.40 -4.97
C THR A 184 -13.28 -10.62 -3.77
#